data_AF-A0A257NCZ9-F1
#
_entry.id   AF-A0A257NCZ9-F1
#
_cell.length_a   1.000
_cell.length_b   1.000
_cell.length_c   1.000
_cell.angle_alpha   90.00
_cell.angle_beta   90.00
_cell.angle_gamma   90.00
#
_symmetry.space_group_name_H-M   'P 1'
#
loop_
_entity.id
_entity.type
_entity.pdbx_description
1 polymer ?
#
loop_
_entity_poly.entity_id
_entity_poly.type
_entity_poly.pdbx_seq_one_letter_code
_entity_poly.pdbx_strand_id
1 'polypeptide(L)' 'MNKDFILNEIRRTARENDAKPLGTQTFFNATGIKRSDWLGKYWVRWGDALKKAGLEANEFQSAYDIDYLCERYIELT' A
#
# COMPACT_ATOMS: atom_id res chain seq x y z
N MET A 1 -17.93 11.11 -0.12
CA MET A 1 -16.50 10.83 -0.32
C MET A 1 -16.20 11.00 -1.81
N ASN A 2 -15.15 11.74 -2.19
CA ASN A 2 -14.80 11.97 -3.59
C ASN A 2 -13.55 11.18 -3.98
N LYS A 3 -13.46 10.78 -5.25
CA LYS A 3 -12.33 10.02 -5.79
C LYS A 3 -10.97 10.70 -5.54
N ASP A 4 -10.91 12.01 -5.76
CA ASP A 4 -9.66 12.79 -5.59
C ASP A 4 -9.21 12.87 -4.14
N PHE A 5 -10.14 12.89 -3.19
CA PHE A 5 -9.83 12.83 -1.76
C PHE A 5 -9.13 11.51 -1.41
N ILE A 6 -9.65 10.39 -1.92
CA ILE A 6 -9.06 9.07 -1.68
C ILE A 6 -7.66 8.98 -2.30
N LEU A 7 -7.47 9.52 -3.51
CA LEU A 7 -6.15 9.55 -4.16
C LEU A 7 -5.14 10.41 -3.39
N ASN A 8 -5.56 11.55 -2.85
CA ASN A 8 -4.70 12.40 -2.04
C ASN A 8 -4.30 11.72 -0.73
N GLU A 9 -5.24 11.06 -0.04
CA GLU A 9 -4.94 10.30 1.17
C GLU A 9 -4.02 9.11 0.88
N ILE A 10 -4.20 8.42 -0.26
CA ILE A 10 -3.29 7.36 -0.71
C ILE A 10 -1.87 7.91 -0.89
N ARG A 11 -1.70 9.08 -1.51
CA ARG A 11 -0.38 9.71 -1.69
C ARG A 11 0.22 10.19 -0.38
N ARG A 12 -0.59 10.77 0.51
CA ARG A 12 -0.17 11.24 1.83
C ARG A 12 0.35 10.08 2.67
N THR A 13 -0.45 9.03 2.81
CA THR A 13 -0.07 7.82 3.56
C THR A 13 1.11 7.08 2.94
N ALA A 14 1.22 7.04 1.61
CA ALA A 14 2.41 6.47 0.97
C ALA A 14 3.67 7.29 1.28
N ARG A 15 3.62 8.63 1.26
CA ARG A 15 4.77 9.47 1.65
C ARG A 15 5.16 9.28 3.11
N GLU A 16 4.18 9.13 3.99
CA GLU A 16 4.41 8.86 5.43
C GLU A 16 5.01 7.46 5.67
N ASN A 17 4.86 6.53 4.72
CA ASN A 17 5.29 5.14 4.83
C ASN A 17 6.40 4.78 3.82
N ASP A 18 7.41 5.66 3.67
CA ASP A 18 8.58 5.46 2.79
C ASP A 18 8.22 5.15 1.32
N ALA A 19 7.25 5.89 0.78
CA ALA A 19 6.68 5.69 -0.55
C ALA A 19 6.03 4.31 -0.78
N LYS A 20 5.83 3.50 0.27
CA LYS A 20 5.16 2.20 0.16
C LYS A 20 3.65 2.34 0.38
N PRO A 21 2.83 1.88 -0.57
CA PRO A 21 1.39 1.95 -0.44
C PRO A 21 0.89 1.10 0.73
N LEU A 22 0.05 1.68 1.57
CA LEU A 22 -0.58 0.94 2.67
C LEU A 22 -1.53 -0.14 2.15
N GLY A 23 -1.54 -1.28 2.84
CA GLY A 23 -2.59 -2.28 2.68
C GLY A 23 -3.95 -1.69 3.02
N THR A 24 -5.01 -2.25 2.45
CA THR A 24 -6.36 -1.70 2.55
C THR A 24 -6.85 -1.55 4.01
N GLN A 25 -6.47 -2.48 4.89
CA GLN A 25 -6.83 -2.42 6.31
C GLN A 25 -6.07 -1.30 7.03
N THR A 26 -4.76 -1.16 6.78
CA THR A 26 -3.94 -0.10 7.38
C THR A 26 -4.35 1.28 6.88
N PHE A 27 -4.69 1.39 5.59
CA PHE A 27 -5.24 2.61 5.01
C PHE A 27 -6.56 3.02 5.69
N PHE A 28 -7.47 2.07 5.91
CA PHE A 28 -8.69 2.32 6.68
C PHE A 28 -8.40 2.77 8.11
N ASN A 29 -7.44 2.15 8.79
CA ASN A 29 -7.07 2.55 10.16
C ASN A 29 -6.46 3.97 10.21
N ALA A 30 -5.67 4.35 9.20
CA ALA A 30 -5.01 5.66 9.15
C ALA A 30 -5.94 6.80 8.71
N THR A 31 -6.89 6.52 7.82
CA THR A 31 -7.70 7.56 7.14
C THR A 31 -9.19 7.50 7.45
N GLY A 32 -9.66 6.39 8.03
CA GLY A 32 -11.08 6.11 8.26
C GLY A 32 -11.88 5.77 6.98
N ILE A 33 -11.24 5.74 5.81
CA ILE A 33 -11.91 5.51 4.52
C ILE A 33 -12.23 4.03 4.35
N LYS A 34 -13.53 3.69 4.31
CA LYS A 34 -13.97 2.29 4.22
C LYS A 34 -13.78 1.77 2.80
N ARG A 35 -13.61 0.45 2.67
CA ARG A 35 -13.60 -0.21 1.35
C ARG A 35 -14.84 0.12 0.54
N SER A 36 -16.01 0.15 1.17
CA SER A 36 -17.30 0.48 0.53
C SER A 36 -17.40 1.90 -0.04
N ASP A 37 -16.51 2.81 0.37
CA ASP A 37 -16.49 4.19 -0.16
C ASP A 37 -15.93 4.26 -1.58
N TRP A 38 -15.15 3.26 -1.99
CA TRP A 38 -14.50 3.23 -3.29
C TRP A 38 -14.69 1.93 -4.08
N LEU A 39 -14.87 0.79 -3.40
CA LEU A 39 -15.07 -0.53 -3.99
C LEU A 39 -16.36 -0.54 -4.82
N GLY A 40 -16.22 -0.76 -6.12
CA GLY A 40 -17.34 -0.78 -7.07
C GLY A 40 -17.89 0.60 -7.45
N LYS A 41 -17.51 1.67 -6.74
CA LYS A 41 -17.86 3.06 -7.10
C LYS A 41 -16.82 3.71 -8.03
N TYR A 42 -15.55 3.60 -7.65
CA TYR A 42 -14.44 4.22 -8.37
C TYR A 42 -13.45 3.19 -8.89
N TRP A 43 -13.20 2.14 -8.11
CA TRP A 43 -12.27 1.07 -8.45
C TRP A 43 -12.83 -0.28 -8.03
N VAL A 44 -12.55 -1.31 -8.82
CA VAL A 44 -12.94 -2.69 -8.51
C VAL A 44 -11.95 -3.34 -7.56
N ARG A 45 -10.66 -2.96 -7.65
CA ARG A 45 -9.58 -3.49 -6.80
C ARG A 45 -8.74 -2.35 -6.22
N TRP A 46 -8.17 -2.59 -5.04
CA TRP A 46 -7.27 -1.63 -4.38
C TRP A 46 -6.05 -1.28 -5.25
N GLY A 47 -5.50 -2.28 -5.95
CA GLY A 47 -4.38 -2.06 -6.87
C GLY A 47 -4.69 -1.06 -7.99
N ASP A 48 -5.94 -0.96 -8.46
CA ASP A 48 -6.32 0.03 -9.48
C ASP A 48 -6.32 1.45 -8.89
N ALA A 49 -6.67 1.59 -7.61
CA ALA A 49 -6.59 2.87 -6.90
C ALA A 49 -5.13 3.31 -6.73
N LEU A 50 -4.23 2.38 -6.37
CA LEU A 50 -2.80 2.63 -6.25
C LEU A 50 -2.17 3.05 -7.58
N LYS A 51 -2.42 2.29 -8.66
CA LYS A 51 -1.96 2.64 -10.01
C LYS A 51 -2.42 4.03 -10.43
N LYS A 52 -3.68 4.37 -10.14
CA LYS A 52 -4.26 5.68 -10.46
C LYS A 52 -3.72 6.82 -9.59
N ALA A 53 -3.22 6.49 -8.39
CA ALA A 53 -2.51 7.43 -7.54
C ALA A 53 -1.07 7.72 -8.04
N GLY A 54 -0.58 6.95 -9.01
CA GLY A 54 0.80 7.00 -9.48
C GLY A 54 1.76 6.23 -8.56
N LEU A 55 1.22 5.31 -7.76
CA LEU A 55 2.01 4.41 -6.93
C LEU A 55 2.10 3.08 -7.69
N GLU A 56 3.34 2.63 -7.92
CA GLU A 56 3.60 1.24 -8.30
C GLU A 56 2.94 0.35 -7.25
N ALA A 57 2.16 -0.63 -7.69
CA ALA A 57 1.60 -1.61 -6.77
C ALA A 57 2.78 -2.26 -6.05
N ASN A 58 2.73 -2.32 -4.71
CA ASN A 58 3.77 -2.94 -3.89
C ASN A 58 4.19 -4.23 -4.59
N GLU A 59 5.44 -4.31 -5.05
CA GLU A 59 5.98 -5.56 -5.56
C GLU A 59 5.68 -6.58 -4.46
N PHE A 60 4.93 -7.62 -4.80
CA PHE A 60 4.77 -8.75 -3.89
C PHE A 60 6.18 -9.10 -3.44
N GLN A 61 6.45 -9.11 -2.12
CA GLN A 61 7.75 -9.56 -1.60
C GLN A 61 8.07 -10.86 -2.30
N SER A 62 9.00 -10.83 -3.27
CA SER A 62 9.50 -12.07 -3.83
C SER A 62 10.12 -12.82 -2.66
N ALA A 63 10.01 -14.15 -2.66
CA ALA A 63 10.68 -14.95 -1.66
C ALA A 63 12.14 -14.46 -1.53
N TYR A 64 12.53 -14.02 -0.34
CA TYR A 64 13.93 -13.70 -0.09
C TYR A 64 14.72 -14.97 -0.35
N ASP A 65 15.78 -14.86 -1.14
CA ASP A 65 16.71 -15.96 -1.33
C ASP A 65 17.25 -16.38 0.04
N ILE A 66 17.33 -17.69 0.30
CA ILE A 66 17.69 -18.23 1.62
C ILE A 66 19.05 -17.68 2.07
N ASP A 67 19.95 -17.45 1.12
CA ASP A 67 21.28 -16.89 1.37
C ASP A 67 21.22 -15.48 1.97
N TYR A 68 20.28 -14.63 1.53
CA TYR A 68 20.06 -13.30 2.09
C TYR A 68 19.52 -13.34 3.53
N LEU A 69 18.73 -14.36 3.87
CA LEU A 69 18.22 -14.54 5.23
C LEU A 69 19.30 -15.04 6.19
N CYS A 70 20.20 -15.91 5.72
CA CYS A 70 21.33 -16.41 6.50
C CYS A 70 22.33 -15.31 6.85
N GLU A 71 22.71 -14.46 5.89
CA GLU A 71 23.65 -13.35 6.15
C GLU A 71 23.11 -12.36 7.20
N ARG A 72 21.84 -11.96 7.09
CA ARG A 72 21.22 -11.03 8.03
C ARG A 72 21.03 -11.60 9.43
N TYR A 73 20.88 -12.92 9.58
CA TYR A 73 20.79 -13.58 10.87
C TYR A 73 22.14 -13.64 11.59
N ILE A 74 23.22 -13.84 10.83
CA ILE A 74 24.59 -13.86 11.36
C ILE A 74 25.00 -12.47 11.86
N GLU A 75 24.58 -11.38 11.21
CA GLU A 75 24.84 -10.00 11.66
C GLU A 75 24.13 -9.62 12.97
N LEU A 76 23.15 -10.41 13.42
CA LEU A 76 22.35 -10.16 14.63
C LEU A 76 22.86 -10.94 15.86
N THR A 77 23.91 -11.75 15.72
CA THR A 77 24.51 -12.57 16.80
C THR A 77 25.90 -12.05 17.15
#